data_AF-X1EV40-F1
#
_entry.id   AF-X1EV40-F1
#
_cell.length_a   1.000
_cell.length_b   1.000
_cell.length_c   1.000
_cell.angle_alpha   90.00
_cell.angle_beta   90.00
_cell.angle_gamma   90.00
#
_symmetry.space_group_name_H-M   'P 1'
#
loop_
_entity.id
_entity.type
_entity.pdbx_description
1 polymer ?
#
loop_
_entity_poly.entity_id
_entity_poly.type
_entity_poly.pdbx_seq_one_letter_code
_entity_poly.pdbx_strand_id
1 'polypeptide(L)'
;VRDTFRTIDDIPLGMVRDRKIKTFKNNYRKRSRSETTINTNFEKKVALIYSYPGMDNEQIEFYIDKGYKGIVFAGTGLGHVSTYVYGAIERAIQEGITILMTTQALHGFVGMNVYSTGRELQHLGVIPGRNLLPEVGYVKLGWVLGQTNDLKEIKELLLTNIAGEFIDREIPIAFNYNIDELLKNKKL
;
A
#
# COMPACT_ATOMS: atom_id res chain seq x y z
N VAL A 1 -24.80 6.42 13.37
CA VAL A 1 -23.41 6.93 13.49
C VAL A 1 -22.86 7.10 12.07
N ARG A 2 -22.02 8.10 11.80
CA ARG A 2 -21.41 8.38 10.47
C ARG A 2 -19.89 8.24 10.57
N ASP A 3 -19.42 7.04 10.89
CA ASP A 3 -18.02 6.72 11.24
C ASP A 3 -17.38 5.69 10.29
N THR A 4 -17.89 5.61 9.06
CA THR A 4 -17.43 4.70 8.00
C THR A 4 -15.95 4.86 7.66
N PHE A 5 -15.42 6.09 7.72
CA PHE A 5 -14.01 6.37 7.42
C PHE A 5 -13.17 6.37 8.69
N ARG A 6 -12.11 5.56 8.68
CA ARG A 6 -11.12 5.44 9.76
C ARG A 6 -9.73 5.63 9.20
N THR A 7 -8.82 6.15 10.03
CA THR A 7 -7.38 6.11 9.75
C THR A 7 -6.91 4.69 10.05
N ILE A 8 -6.23 4.05 9.11
CA ILE A 8 -5.70 2.70 9.27
C ILE A 8 -4.20 2.80 9.56
N ASP A 9 -3.72 2.02 10.53
CA ASP A 9 -2.33 1.94 11.02
C ASP A 9 -1.69 3.22 11.57
N ASP A 10 -2.45 4.32 11.57
CA ASP A 10 -2.07 5.59 12.15
C ASP A 10 -3.26 6.17 12.93
N ILE A 11 -3.03 7.25 13.66
CA ILE A 11 -4.11 8.02 14.31
C ILE A 11 -4.53 9.20 13.41
N PRO A 12 -5.78 9.67 13.52
CA PRO A 12 -6.23 10.84 12.76
C PRO A 12 -5.32 12.05 13.01
N LEU A 13 -5.14 12.88 11.98
CA LEU A 13 -4.37 14.13 12.11
C LEU A 13 -4.92 15.05 13.21
N GLY A 14 -6.24 15.09 13.34
CA GLY A 14 -6.95 15.90 14.33
C GLY A 14 -8.46 15.77 14.18
N MET A 15 -9.17 16.50 15.04
CA MET A 15 -10.62 16.62 15.03
C MET A 15 -11.04 18.05 14.73
N VAL A 16 -12.07 18.19 13.91
CA VAL A 16 -12.78 19.46 13.69
C VAL A 16 -14.17 19.33 14.30
N ARG A 17 -14.50 20.20 15.25
CA ARG A 17 -15.82 20.24 15.91
C ARG A 17 -16.14 21.66 16.32
N ASP A 18 -17.37 22.11 16.06
CA ASP A 18 -17.85 23.46 16.45
C ASP A 18 -16.89 24.57 15.97
N ARG A 19 -16.39 24.45 14.73
CA ARG A 19 -15.37 25.34 14.12
C ARG A 19 -14.03 25.42 14.85
N LYS A 20 -13.78 24.53 15.82
CA LYS A 20 -12.49 24.39 16.50
C LYS A 20 -11.74 23.20 15.93
N ILE A 21 -10.43 23.35 15.80
CA ILE A 21 -9.53 22.30 15.36
C ILE A 21 -8.69 21.88 16.56
N LYS A 22 -8.65 20.58 16.84
CA LYS A 22 -7.70 19.97 17.77
C LYS A 22 -6.85 18.96 17.00
N THR A 23 -5.57 19.24 16.87
CA THR A 23 -4.60 18.32 16.25
C THR A 23 -4.19 17.24 17.25
N PHE A 24 -4.10 15.99 16.79
CA PHE A 24 -3.52 14.88 17.56
C PHE A 24 -2.07 14.61 17.16
N LYS A 25 -1.67 15.07 15.97
CA LYS A 25 -0.32 14.91 15.42
C LYS A 25 0.29 16.27 15.08
N ASN A 26 1.60 16.39 15.29
CA ASN A 26 2.37 17.60 14.96
C ASN A 26 3.21 17.45 13.68
N ASN A 27 3.44 16.22 13.23
CA ASN A 27 4.20 15.85 12.03
C ASN A 27 3.32 15.87 10.76
N TYR A 28 2.92 17.07 10.34
CA TYR A 28 2.20 17.28 9.08
C TYR A 28 2.79 18.46 8.32
N ARG A 29 2.62 18.46 6.99
CA ARG A 29 3.08 19.56 6.13
C ARG A 29 2.38 20.85 6.53
N LYS A 30 3.13 21.80 7.08
CA LYS A 30 2.60 23.13 7.44
C LYS A 30 2.33 23.95 6.18
N ARG A 31 1.45 24.94 6.30
CA ARG A 31 1.18 25.89 5.23
C ARG A 31 2.47 26.64 4.86
N SER A 32 2.80 26.65 3.58
CA SER A 32 3.91 27.40 2.98
C SER A 32 3.42 28.21 1.78
N ARG A 33 4.24 29.16 1.31
CA ARG A 33 4.02 29.89 0.03
C ARG A 33 4.75 29.23 -1.15
N SER A 34 5.06 27.94 -1.06
CA SER A 34 5.71 27.21 -2.15
C SER A 34 4.75 27.00 -3.32
N GLU A 35 5.28 27.05 -4.54
CA GLU A 35 4.52 26.68 -5.73
C GLU A 35 4.08 25.20 -5.66
N THR A 36 2.91 24.91 -6.23
CA THR A 36 2.36 23.55 -6.29
C THR A 36 2.74 22.91 -7.61
N THR A 37 3.45 21.80 -7.56
CA THR A 37 3.75 20.96 -8.73
C THR A 37 2.69 19.88 -8.89
N ILE A 38 2.38 19.51 -10.13
CA ILE A 38 1.35 18.53 -10.45
C ILE A 38 1.94 17.49 -11.40
N ASN A 39 1.96 16.23 -10.97
CA ASN A 39 2.36 15.09 -11.79
C ASN A 39 1.12 14.25 -12.09
N THR A 40 0.54 14.43 -13.27
CA THR A 40 -0.76 13.85 -13.66
C THR A 40 -0.68 12.53 -14.41
N ASN A 41 0.51 12.12 -14.85
CA ASN A 41 0.68 10.86 -15.56
C ASN A 41 0.30 9.67 -14.66
N PHE A 42 -0.47 8.74 -15.21
CA PHE A 42 -0.96 7.57 -14.49
C PHE A 42 -1.16 6.40 -15.46
N GLU A 43 -0.56 5.26 -15.16
CA GLU A 43 -0.79 4.01 -15.89
C GLU A 43 -2.08 3.35 -15.39
N LYS A 44 -3.05 3.20 -16.29
CA LYS A 44 -4.39 2.64 -15.98
C LYS A 44 -4.40 1.11 -16.00
N LYS A 45 -3.43 0.49 -16.66
CA LYS A 45 -3.27 -0.96 -16.78
C LYS A 45 -2.62 -1.56 -15.53
N VAL A 46 -3.25 -1.33 -14.39
CA VAL A 46 -2.88 -1.89 -13.09
C VAL A 46 -4.06 -2.71 -12.57
N ALA A 47 -3.77 -3.86 -11.95
CA ALA A 47 -4.76 -4.72 -11.31
C ALA A 47 -4.60 -4.71 -9.79
N LEU A 48 -5.71 -4.92 -9.07
CA LEU A 48 -5.72 -5.22 -7.65
C LEU A 48 -6.36 -6.59 -7.46
N ILE A 49 -5.61 -7.55 -6.93
CA ILE A 49 -6.04 -8.93 -6.74
C ILE A 49 -6.04 -9.25 -5.25
N TYR A 50 -7.19 -9.65 -4.72
CA TYR A 50 -7.29 -10.21 -3.38
C TYR A 50 -6.94 -11.69 -3.41
N SER A 51 -6.02 -12.09 -2.54
CA SER A 51 -5.62 -13.50 -2.39
C SER A 51 -6.69 -14.26 -1.62
N TYR A 52 -7.09 -15.44 -2.12
CA TYR A 52 -8.06 -16.29 -1.43
C TYR A 52 -7.76 -17.78 -1.66
N PRO A 53 -8.22 -18.68 -0.77
CA PRO A 53 -8.08 -20.12 -0.98
C PRO A 53 -8.73 -20.57 -2.29
N GLY A 54 -7.96 -21.22 -3.15
CA GLY A 54 -8.41 -21.65 -4.48
C GLY A 54 -8.18 -20.64 -5.60
N MET A 55 -7.52 -19.50 -5.34
CA MET A 55 -6.99 -18.64 -6.41
C MET A 55 -6.01 -19.44 -7.28
N ASP A 56 -6.23 -19.41 -8.59
CA ASP A 56 -5.42 -20.09 -9.59
C ASP A 56 -4.61 -19.09 -10.45
N ASN A 57 -3.89 -19.63 -11.43
CA ASN A 57 -3.05 -18.83 -12.32
C ASN A 57 -3.88 -17.95 -13.29
N GLU A 58 -5.11 -18.35 -13.64
CA GLU A 58 -5.86 -17.78 -14.77
C GLU A 58 -6.06 -16.26 -14.64
N GLN A 59 -6.25 -15.78 -13.41
CA GLN A 59 -6.41 -14.34 -13.16
C GLN A 59 -5.15 -13.55 -13.49
N ILE A 60 -3.98 -14.06 -13.10
CA ILE A 60 -2.70 -13.40 -13.35
C ILE A 60 -2.38 -13.49 -14.84
N GLU A 61 -2.57 -14.68 -15.44
CA GLU A 61 -2.38 -14.91 -16.88
C GLU A 61 -3.24 -13.97 -17.73
N PHE A 62 -4.51 -13.77 -17.33
CA PHE A 62 -5.38 -12.80 -17.98
C PHE A 62 -4.78 -11.38 -17.98
N TYR A 63 -4.22 -10.92 -16.85
CA TYR A 63 -3.61 -9.60 -16.80
C TYR A 63 -2.35 -9.50 -17.64
N ILE A 64 -1.53 -10.56 -17.66
CA ILE A 64 -0.36 -10.66 -18.55
C ILE A 64 -0.81 -10.52 -20.01
N ASP A 65 -1.73 -11.37 -20.46
CA ASP A 65 -2.19 -11.43 -21.85
C ASP A 65 -2.94 -10.15 -22.28
N LYS A 66 -3.53 -9.41 -21.33
CA LYS A 66 -4.16 -8.10 -21.57
C LYS A 66 -3.18 -6.92 -21.50
N GLY A 67 -1.88 -7.20 -21.35
CA GLY A 67 -0.81 -6.20 -21.37
C GLY A 67 -0.83 -5.28 -20.15
N TYR A 68 -1.19 -5.80 -18.98
CA TYR A 68 -1.10 -5.04 -17.74
C TYR A 68 0.37 -4.71 -17.41
N LYS A 69 0.58 -3.60 -16.71
CA LYS A 69 1.91 -3.10 -16.33
C LYS A 69 2.19 -3.23 -14.85
N GLY A 70 1.13 -3.32 -14.04
CA GLY A 70 1.24 -3.49 -12.61
C GLY A 70 0.19 -4.43 -12.04
N ILE A 71 0.57 -5.17 -11.00
CA ILE A 71 -0.36 -5.95 -10.17
C ILE A 71 -0.09 -5.61 -8.71
N VAL A 72 -1.14 -5.31 -7.97
CA VAL A 72 -1.12 -5.21 -6.52
C VAL A 72 -1.82 -6.42 -5.94
N PHE A 73 -1.15 -7.17 -5.08
CA PHE A 73 -1.78 -8.22 -4.30
C PHE A 73 -2.21 -7.69 -2.95
N ALA A 74 -3.48 -7.87 -2.57
CA ALA A 74 -3.88 -7.93 -1.18
C ALA A 74 -3.63 -9.37 -0.69
N GLY A 75 -2.40 -9.63 -0.26
CA GLY A 75 -1.96 -10.94 0.20
C GLY A 75 -2.48 -11.28 1.59
N THR A 76 -2.35 -12.54 1.99
CA THR A 76 -2.78 -13.00 3.32
C THR A 76 -1.75 -12.64 4.39
N GLY A 77 -2.22 -12.25 5.58
CA GLY A 77 -1.41 -12.02 6.77
C GLY A 77 -0.22 -11.09 6.52
N LEU A 78 1.00 -11.62 6.62
CA LEU A 78 2.25 -10.88 6.39
C LEU A 78 2.62 -10.70 4.90
N GLY A 79 1.68 -10.82 3.97
CA GLY A 79 1.89 -10.63 2.54
C GLY A 79 2.24 -11.92 1.80
N HIS A 80 1.30 -12.85 1.73
CA HIS A 80 1.46 -14.12 1.03
C HIS A 80 0.36 -14.38 -0.01
N VAL A 81 0.71 -15.19 -1.00
CA VAL A 81 -0.23 -15.82 -1.94
C VAL A 81 0.05 -17.32 -1.99
N SER A 82 -0.88 -18.07 -2.55
CA SER A 82 -0.71 -19.51 -2.77
C SER A 82 0.52 -19.80 -3.63
N THR A 83 1.28 -20.85 -3.31
CA THR A 83 2.42 -21.28 -4.13
C THR A 83 1.99 -21.77 -5.52
N TYR A 84 0.72 -22.18 -5.68
CA TYR A 84 0.15 -22.57 -6.97
C TYR A 84 0.21 -21.45 -8.02
N VAL A 85 0.28 -20.18 -7.60
CA VAL A 85 0.31 -19.04 -8.53
C VAL A 85 1.70 -18.51 -8.85
N TYR A 86 2.76 -19.14 -8.31
CA TYR A 86 4.12 -18.63 -8.45
C TYR A 86 4.61 -18.67 -9.90
N GLY A 87 4.18 -19.65 -10.69
CA GLY A 87 4.52 -19.74 -12.12
C GLY A 87 3.99 -18.52 -12.91
N ALA A 88 2.73 -18.13 -12.71
CA ALA A 88 2.19 -16.95 -13.36
C ALA A 88 2.83 -15.64 -12.84
N ILE A 89 3.18 -15.58 -11.56
CA ILE A 89 3.93 -14.44 -10.98
C ILE A 89 5.30 -14.30 -11.64
N GLU A 90 6.03 -15.41 -11.78
CA GLU A 90 7.33 -15.43 -12.44
C GLU A 90 7.22 -14.97 -13.89
N ARG A 91 6.24 -15.50 -14.65
CA ARG A 91 5.96 -15.06 -16.03
C ARG A 91 5.65 -13.56 -16.08
N ALA A 92 4.77 -13.07 -15.22
CA ALA A 92 4.41 -11.65 -15.17
C ALA A 92 5.64 -10.75 -14.99
N ILE A 93 6.54 -11.12 -14.06
CA ILE A 93 7.76 -10.35 -13.80
C ILE A 93 8.72 -10.42 -14.99
N GLN A 94 8.85 -11.58 -15.64
CA GLN A 94 9.64 -11.74 -16.86
C GLN A 94 9.11 -10.89 -18.03
N GLU A 95 7.79 -10.69 -18.11
CA GLU A 95 7.15 -9.79 -19.10
C GLU A 95 7.16 -8.31 -18.68
N GLY A 96 7.85 -7.97 -17.58
CA GLY A 96 8.05 -6.60 -17.13
C GLY A 96 6.88 -6.02 -16.33
N ILE A 97 5.96 -6.86 -15.84
CA ILE A 97 4.88 -6.42 -14.95
C ILE A 97 5.44 -6.21 -13.54
N THR A 98 5.24 -5.02 -12.99
CA THR A 98 5.63 -4.72 -11.62
C THR A 98 4.60 -5.29 -10.65
N ILE A 99 5.05 -6.10 -9.69
CA ILE A 99 4.17 -6.71 -8.68
C ILE A 99 4.46 -6.13 -7.29
N LEU A 100 3.45 -5.53 -6.68
CA LEU A 100 3.49 -4.98 -5.32
C LEU A 100 2.66 -5.85 -4.36
N MET A 101 3.26 -6.27 -3.25
CA MET A 101 2.56 -7.02 -2.20
C MET A 101 2.07 -6.10 -1.09
N THR A 102 0.77 -6.11 -0.84
CA THR A 102 0.10 -5.51 0.34
C THR A 102 -0.58 -6.62 1.15
N THR A 103 -1.34 -6.27 2.19
CA THR A 103 -2.08 -7.25 3.00
C THR A 103 -3.57 -6.99 3.01
N GLN A 104 -4.37 -8.05 2.88
CA GLN A 104 -5.81 -8.01 3.07
C GLN A 104 -6.23 -7.85 4.53
N ALA A 105 -5.30 -7.95 5.49
CA ALA A 105 -5.56 -7.69 6.89
C ALA A 105 -5.89 -6.21 7.16
N LEU A 106 -5.53 -5.34 6.20
CA LEU A 106 -5.61 -3.86 6.23
C LEU A 106 -4.72 -3.21 7.28
N HIS A 107 -4.70 -3.77 8.49
CA HIS A 107 -3.83 -3.35 9.57
C HIS A 107 -2.51 -4.13 9.58
N GLY A 108 -1.42 -3.41 9.79
CA GLY A 108 -0.09 -3.93 9.97
C GLY A 108 0.75 -3.99 8.69
N PHE A 109 1.95 -4.55 8.84
CA PHE A 109 2.96 -4.59 7.79
C PHE A 109 2.99 -5.94 7.08
N VAL A 110 3.28 -5.93 5.78
CA VAL A 110 3.81 -7.13 5.13
C VAL A 110 5.19 -7.46 5.73
N GLY A 111 5.38 -8.72 6.09
CA GLY A 111 6.55 -9.27 6.76
C GLY A 111 7.13 -10.43 5.96
N MET A 112 7.39 -10.20 4.67
CA MET A 112 7.77 -11.25 3.71
C MET A 112 9.12 -11.93 4.01
N ASN A 113 9.90 -11.44 4.97
CA ASN A 113 11.14 -12.09 5.41
C ASN A 113 10.93 -13.17 6.47
N VAL A 114 9.76 -13.21 7.13
CA VAL A 114 9.48 -14.13 8.25
C VAL A 114 9.37 -15.57 7.77
N TYR A 115 8.55 -15.82 6.75
CA TYR A 115 8.30 -17.16 6.20
C TYR A 115 9.03 -17.38 4.87
N SER A 116 9.30 -18.65 4.54
CA SER A 116 10.00 -19.02 3.29
C SER A 116 9.25 -18.56 2.05
N THR A 117 7.93 -18.72 2.04
CA THR A 117 7.05 -18.34 0.93
C THR A 117 7.14 -16.85 0.61
N GLY A 118 7.20 -15.98 1.62
CA GLY A 118 7.44 -14.54 1.42
C GLY A 118 8.83 -14.24 0.84
N ARG A 119 9.87 -14.97 1.25
CA ARG A 119 11.22 -14.81 0.69
C ARG A 119 11.27 -15.27 -0.76
N GLU A 120 10.62 -16.37 -1.10
CA GLU A 120 10.51 -16.86 -2.48
C GLU A 120 9.84 -15.83 -3.40
N LEU A 121 8.72 -15.23 -2.97
CA LEU A 121 8.06 -14.16 -3.72
C LEU A 121 9.00 -12.95 -3.97
N GLN A 122 9.79 -12.57 -2.97
CA GLN A 122 10.78 -11.51 -3.14
C GLN A 122 11.90 -11.90 -4.12
N HIS A 123 12.33 -13.17 -4.11
CA HIS A 123 13.32 -13.68 -5.08
C HIS A 123 12.78 -13.69 -6.51
N LEU A 124 11.48 -13.97 -6.69
CA LEU A 124 10.80 -13.85 -7.98
C LEU A 124 10.77 -12.40 -8.48
N GLY A 125 10.84 -11.41 -7.57
CA GLY A 125 10.84 -9.98 -7.89
C GLY A 125 9.63 -9.21 -7.34
N VAL A 126 8.77 -9.84 -6.53
CA VAL A 126 7.65 -9.16 -5.87
C VAL A 126 8.17 -8.14 -4.86
N ILE A 127 7.65 -6.91 -4.93
CA ILE A 127 8.06 -5.79 -4.09
C ILE A 127 7.20 -5.75 -2.81
N PRO A 128 7.78 -5.80 -1.60
CA PRO A 128 7.03 -5.65 -0.35
C PRO A 128 6.52 -4.21 -0.16
N GLY A 129 5.21 -4.02 -0.03
CA GLY A 129 4.54 -2.72 0.12
C GLY A 129 4.47 -2.16 1.54
N ARG A 130 5.26 -2.66 2.49
CA ARG A 130 5.24 -2.24 3.92
C ARG A 130 3.82 -2.33 4.51
N ASN A 131 3.28 -1.24 5.06
CA ASN A 131 1.89 -1.17 5.56
C ASN A 131 0.97 -0.36 4.62
N LEU A 132 1.27 -0.32 3.32
CA LEU A 132 0.34 0.26 2.35
C LEU A 132 -1.00 -0.49 2.40
N LEU A 133 -2.09 0.28 2.46
CA LEU A 133 -3.41 -0.24 2.14
C LEU A 133 -3.43 -0.75 0.69
N PRO A 134 -4.15 -1.84 0.38
CA PRO A 134 -4.21 -2.37 -0.97
C PRO A 134 -4.64 -1.33 -2.02
N GLU A 135 -5.65 -0.52 -1.70
CA GLU A 135 -6.17 0.53 -2.57
C GLU A 135 -5.17 1.67 -2.76
N VAL A 136 -4.41 2.02 -1.72
CA VAL A 136 -3.35 3.03 -1.79
C VAL A 136 -2.17 2.49 -2.60
N GLY A 137 -1.81 1.21 -2.44
CA GLY A 137 -0.84 0.52 -3.27
C GLY A 137 -1.23 0.52 -4.74
N TYR A 138 -2.50 0.28 -5.07
CA TYR A 138 -3.04 0.35 -6.42
C TYR A 138 -2.85 1.73 -7.05
N VAL A 139 -3.28 2.78 -6.35
CA VAL A 139 -3.12 4.16 -6.83
C VAL A 139 -1.65 4.53 -6.97
N LYS A 140 -0.82 4.18 -5.98
CA LYS A 140 0.61 4.49 -6.00
C LYS A 140 1.31 3.78 -7.15
N LEU A 141 1.04 2.50 -7.39
CA LEU A 141 1.65 1.74 -8.48
C LEU A 141 1.29 2.34 -9.85
N GLY A 142 0.01 2.66 -10.08
CA GLY A 142 -0.41 3.31 -11.33
C GLY A 142 0.24 4.69 -11.51
N TRP A 143 0.39 5.47 -10.44
CA TRP A 143 1.09 6.74 -10.50
C TRP A 143 2.59 6.56 -10.81
N VAL A 144 3.29 5.65 -10.12
CA VAL A 144 4.72 5.38 -10.31
C VAL A 144 5.01 4.92 -11.75
N LEU A 145 4.23 3.97 -12.27
CA LEU A 145 4.36 3.49 -13.65
C LEU A 145 4.04 4.58 -14.69
N GLY A 146 3.29 5.61 -14.31
CA GLY A 146 3.09 6.80 -15.14
C GLY A 146 4.29 7.75 -15.15
N GLN A 147 5.21 7.66 -14.17
CA GLN A 147 6.38 8.55 -14.09
C GLN A 147 7.60 7.98 -14.80
N THR A 148 7.77 6.66 -14.80
CA THR A 148 8.98 6.01 -15.30
C THR A 148 8.71 4.57 -15.70
N ASN A 149 9.53 4.06 -16.63
CA ASN A 149 9.58 2.65 -17.03
C ASN A 149 10.86 1.94 -16.55
N ASP A 150 11.74 2.64 -15.81
CA ASP A 150 12.95 2.06 -15.25
C ASP A 150 12.62 1.26 -13.98
N LEU A 151 12.91 -0.03 -13.97
CA LEU A 151 12.54 -0.92 -12.86
C LEU A 151 13.17 -0.51 -11.53
N LYS A 152 14.38 0.07 -11.55
CA LYS A 152 15.06 0.51 -10.33
C LYS A 152 14.38 1.75 -9.77
N GLU A 153 14.06 2.74 -10.61
CA GLU A 153 13.32 3.94 -10.23
C GLU A 153 11.89 3.61 -9.78
N ILE A 154 11.20 2.68 -10.45
CA ILE A 154 9.89 2.17 -10.01
C ILE A 154 9.97 1.65 -8.57
N LYS A 155 10.94 0.78 -8.28
CA LYS A 155 11.13 0.22 -6.94
C LYS A 155 11.46 1.31 -5.92
N GLU A 156 12.30 2.28 -6.28
CA GLU A 156 12.65 3.40 -5.41
C GLU A 156 11.43 4.27 -5.07
N LEU A 157 10.64 4.66 -6.07
CA LEU A 157 9.44 5.48 -5.88
C LEU A 157 8.37 4.74 -5.08
N LEU A 158 8.18 3.44 -5.33
CA LEU A 158 7.26 2.61 -4.53
C LEU A 158 7.65 2.55 -3.05
N LEU A 159 8.95 2.50 -2.76
CA LEU A 159 9.49 2.40 -1.40
C LEU A 159 9.80 3.76 -0.74
N THR A 160 9.65 4.87 -1.47
CA THR A 160 9.80 6.23 -0.94
C THR A 160 8.47 6.73 -0.41
N ASN A 161 8.46 7.34 0.79
CA ASN A 161 7.24 7.95 1.36
C ASN A 161 7.00 9.33 0.72
N ILE A 162 5.93 9.47 -0.06
CA ILE A 162 5.67 10.70 -0.85
C ILE A 162 4.64 11.60 -0.18
N ALA A 163 3.58 11.01 0.37
CA ALA A 163 2.39 11.69 0.86
C ALA A 163 1.96 11.24 2.27
N GLY A 164 2.74 10.39 2.94
CA GLY A 164 2.37 9.79 4.23
C GLY A 164 1.58 8.48 4.07
N GLU A 165 1.72 7.81 2.94
CA GLU A 165 0.96 6.61 2.57
C GLU A 165 1.33 5.35 3.37
N PHE A 166 2.50 5.34 3.99
CA PHE A 166 2.93 4.30 4.92
C PHE A 166 3.75 4.91 6.06
N ILE A 167 4.01 4.13 7.10
CA ILE A 167 4.81 4.55 8.26
C ILE A 167 6.03 3.64 8.42
N ASP A 168 7.05 4.11 9.14
CA ASP A 168 8.26 3.30 9.37
C ASP A 168 8.12 2.31 10.53
N ARG A 169 7.15 2.55 11.42
CA ARG A 169 6.87 1.70 12.57
C ARG A 169 5.40 1.79 12.95
N GLU A 170 4.85 0.65 13.34
CA GLU A 170 3.51 0.53 13.88
C GLU A 170 3.28 1.44 15.10
N ILE A 171 2.11 2.09 15.14
CA ILE A 171 1.69 2.93 16.26
C ILE A 171 0.80 2.06 17.16
N PRO A 172 1.20 1.77 18.43
CA PRO A 172 0.52 0.78 19.26
C PRO A 172 -0.98 1.00 19.47
N ILE A 173 -1.43 2.26 19.43
CA ILE A 173 -2.85 2.60 19.63
C ILE A 173 -3.65 2.62 18.32
N ALA A 174 -3.02 2.53 17.15
CA ALA A 174 -3.68 2.80 15.87
C ALA A 174 -4.73 1.74 15.48
N PHE A 175 -4.59 0.49 15.93
CA PHE A 175 -5.57 -0.55 15.63
C PHE A 175 -6.94 -0.28 16.28
N ASN A 176 -6.94 0.26 17.51
CA ASN A 176 -8.14 0.41 18.34
C ASN A 176 -8.30 1.83 18.93
N TYR A 177 -7.78 2.87 18.27
CA TYR A 177 -7.84 4.21 18.84
C TYR A 177 -9.29 4.67 19.05
N ASN A 178 -9.51 5.38 20.15
CA ASN A 178 -10.77 6.03 20.44
C ASN A 178 -10.60 7.56 20.40
N ILE A 179 -11.47 8.25 19.66
CA ILE A 179 -11.39 9.72 19.52
C ILE A 179 -11.52 10.43 20.88
N ASP A 180 -12.40 9.97 21.76
CA ASP A 180 -12.58 10.58 23.08
C ASP A 180 -11.33 10.40 23.96
N GLU A 181 -10.61 9.29 23.83
CA GLU A 181 -9.33 9.08 24.49
C GLU A 181 -8.25 10.00 23.92
N LEU A 182 -8.15 10.12 22.59
CA LEU A 182 -7.23 11.06 21.93
C LEU A 182 -7.53 12.52 22.35
N LEU A 183 -8.79 12.86 22.61
CA LEU A 183 -9.18 14.18 23.11
C LEU A 183 -8.81 14.41 24.58
N LYS A 184 -8.82 13.38 25.42
CA LYS A 184 -8.44 13.49 26.84
C LYS A 184 -6.93 13.48 27.03
N ASN A 185 -6.21 12.77 26.15
CA ASN A 185 -4.78 12.62 26.27
C ASN A 185 -4.07 13.95 25.98
N LYS A 186 -3.35 14.48 26.99
CA LYS A 186 -2.51 15.67 26.87
C LYS A 186 -1.05 15.34 26.50
N LYS A 187 -0.72 14.05 26.36
CA LYS A 187 0.65 13.53 26.14
C LYS A 187 0.89 12.98 24.72
N LEU A 188 -0.05 13.17 23.79
CA LEU A 188 0.21 13.02 22.36
C LEU A 188 0.73 14.35 21.79
#